data_AF-A0A381VDA6-F1
#
_entry.id   AF-A0A381VDA6-F1
#
_cell.length_a   1.000
_cell.length_b   1.000
_cell.length_c   1.000
_cell.angle_alpha   90.00
_cell.angle_beta   90.00
_cell.angle_gamma   90.00
#
_symmetry.space_group_name_H-M   'P 1'
#
loop_
_entity.id
_entity.type
_entity.pdbx_description
1 polymer ?
#
loop_
_entity_poly.entity_id
_entity_poly.type
_entity_poly.pdbx_seq_one_letter_code
_entity_poly.pdbx_strand_id
1 'polypeptide(L)'
;MFTITDHRVDQAEFIPSPNFSDRPEEVEPTLLVIHNISLPPGEFGGPYIADFFQNKLDTSKHPFFEEIADLQVSSHLFVDREGQLIQFVDLNKKAWHAGISEFEGQKECNDFSIGIELEGTDTEPYSDKQYLSLISLTNCLME
;
A
#
# COMPACT_ATOMS: atom_id res chain seq x y z
N MET A 1 -16.77 -1.38 9.96
CA MET A 1 -15.85 -2.32 10.60
C MET A 1 -15.33 -3.21 9.48
N PHE A 2 -14.02 -3.34 9.38
CA PHE A 2 -13.41 -4.19 8.34
C PHE A 2 -13.46 -5.66 8.75
N THR A 3 -13.48 -6.54 7.77
CA THR A 3 -13.41 -7.99 7.94
C THR A 3 -12.46 -8.56 6.91
N ILE A 4 -11.83 -9.71 7.22
CA ILE A 4 -10.87 -10.37 6.34
C ILE A 4 -11.36 -11.77 5.99
N THR A 5 -11.47 -12.05 4.70
CA THR A 5 -11.77 -13.39 4.15
C THR A 5 -10.71 -13.73 3.11
N ASP A 6 -10.11 -14.93 3.19
CA ASP A 6 -9.07 -15.40 2.26
C ASP A 6 -7.94 -14.36 2.02
N HIS A 7 -7.46 -13.75 3.10
CA HIS A 7 -6.40 -12.72 3.10
C HIS A 7 -6.76 -11.40 2.39
N ARG A 8 -8.05 -11.14 2.16
CA ARG A 8 -8.58 -9.90 1.58
C ARG A 8 -9.50 -9.17 2.54
N VAL A 9 -9.41 -7.85 2.54
CA VAL A 9 -10.32 -6.97 3.29
C VAL A 9 -11.62 -6.86 2.50
N ASP A 10 -12.72 -7.35 3.05
CA ASP A 10 -13.99 -7.50 2.32
C ASP A 10 -14.59 -6.17 1.82
N GLN A 11 -14.23 -5.05 2.47
CA GLN A 11 -14.71 -3.71 2.12
C GLN A 11 -13.69 -2.90 1.30
N ALA A 12 -12.55 -3.48 0.94
CA ALA A 12 -11.60 -2.86 0.03
C ALA A 12 -11.96 -3.23 -1.42
N GLU A 13 -11.78 -2.30 -2.35
CA GLU A 13 -11.75 -2.64 -3.77
C GLU A 13 -10.47 -3.43 -4.05
N PHE A 14 -10.59 -4.62 -4.66
CA PHE A 14 -9.43 -5.43 -4.97
C PHE A 14 -8.95 -5.20 -6.40
N ILE A 15 -7.76 -4.61 -6.56
CA ILE A 15 -7.11 -4.33 -7.83
C ILE A 15 -5.76 -5.06 -7.85
N PRO A 16 -5.67 -6.28 -8.40
CA PRO A 16 -4.48 -7.12 -8.21
C PRO A 16 -3.24 -6.51 -8.86
N SER A 17 -2.20 -6.28 -8.04
CA SER A 17 -0.86 -5.94 -8.53
C SER A 17 -0.12 -7.22 -8.95
N PRO A 18 0.69 -7.19 -10.04
CA PRO A 18 1.61 -8.27 -10.36
C PRO A 18 2.90 -8.22 -9.51
N ASN A 19 3.13 -7.14 -8.77
CA ASN A 19 4.38 -6.87 -8.04
C ASN A 19 4.29 -7.45 -6.63
N PHE A 20 4.35 -8.76 -6.51
CA PHE A 20 4.43 -9.44 -5.22
C PHE A 20 5.20 -10.74 -5.34
N SER A 21 5.56 -11.32 -4.21
CA SER A 21 6.12 -12.67 -4.14
C SER A 21 5.61 -13.41 -2.92
N ASP A 22 5.99 -14.68 -2.79
CA ASP A 22 5.77 -15.42 -1.56
C ASP A 22 6.63 -14.83 -0.42
N ARG A 23 6.07 -14.83 0.79
CA ARG A 23 6.86 -14.63 2.00
C ARG A 23 7.78 -15.84 2.20
N PRO A 24 8.90 -15.69 2.94
CA PRO A 24 9.66 -16.84 3.39
C PRO A 24 8.74 -17.85 4.12
N GLU A 25 9.07 -19.14 4.05
CA GLU A 25 8.28 -20.18 4.71
C GLU A 25 8.13 -19.89 6.21
N GLU A 26 6.92 -20.10 6.74
CA GLU A 26 6.57 -19.90 8.15
C GLU A 26 6.71 -18.46 8.68
N VAL A 27 6.90 -17.46 7.80
CA VAL A 27 6.90 -16.04 8.18
C VAL A 27 5.54 -15.42 7.95
N GLU A 28 4.85 -15.15 9.05
CA GLU A 28 3.65 -14.31 9.05
C GLU A 28 4.01 -12.83 9.21
N PRO A 29 3.20 -11.89 8.68
CA PRO A 29 3.41 -10.47 8.92
C PRO A 29 3.23 -10.14 10.42
N THR A 30 4.21 -9.46 11.00
CA THR A 30 4.20 -9.00 12.40
C THR A 30 4.43 -7.50 12.54
N LEU A 31 4.71 -6.82 11.42
CA LEU A 31 4.96 -5.39 11.36
C LEU A 31 3.94 -4.70 10.44
N LEU A 32 3.45 -3.54 10.86
CA LEU A 32 2.72 -2.63 10.00
C LEU A 32 3.62 -1.46 9.62
N VAL A 33 3.79 -1.20 8.32
CA VAL A 33 4.54 -0.04 7.82
C VAL A 33 3.57 0.93 7.15
N ILE A 34 3.52 2.16 7.67
CA ILE A 34 2.67 3.22 7.13
C ILE A 34 3.52 4.10 6.22
N HIS A 35 3.04 4.28 4.99
CA HIS A 35 3.67 5.07 3.94
C HIS A 35 2.72 6.19 3.50
N ASN A 36 3.24 7.10 2.69
CA ASN A 36 2.41 8.02 1.92
C ASN A 36 2.84 8.06 0.46
N ILE A 37 1.87 8.36 -0.40
CA ILE A 37 2.08 8.53 -1.83
C ILE A 37 1.04 9.50 -2.40
N SER A 38 1.46 10.28 -3.38
CA SER A 38 0.59 11.09 -4.24
C SER A 38 1.16 11.06 -5.65
N LEU A 39 0.31 10.83 -6.65
CA LEU A 39 0.72 10.79 -8.06
C LEU A 39 -0.28 11.57 -8.91
N PRO A 40 0.14 12.65 -9.60
CA PRO A 40 1.46 13.31 -9.49
C PRO A 40 1.80 13.78 -8.06
N PRO A 41 3.08 14.07 -7.75
CA PRO A 41 3.48 14.48 -6.40
C PRO A 41 2.69 15.69 -5.90
N GLY A 42 2.05 15.56 -4.73
CA GLY A 42 1.19 16.60 -4.14
C GLY A 42 -0.20 16.74 -4.77
N GLU A 43 -0.53 15.91 -5.74
CA GLU A 43 -1.88 15.81 -6.30
C GLU A 43 -2.57 14.55 -5.79
N PHE A 44 -3.86 14.70 -5.46
CA PHE A 44 -4.68 13.63 -4.89
C PHE A 44 -5.83 13.26 -5.82
N GLY A 45 -6.25 12.01 -5.74
CA GLY A 45 -7.28 11.40 -6.57
C GLY A 45 -6.76 10.95 -7.93
N GLY A 46 -7.65 10.30 -8.67
CA GLY A 46 -7.33 9.71 -9.96
C GLY A 46 -6.79 8.28 -9.86
N PRO A 47 -6.48 7.65 -11.01
CA PRO A 47 -6.15 6.23 -11.06
C PRO A 47 -4.64 5.94 -10.88
N TYR A 48 -3.81 6.98 -10.83
CA TYR A 48 -2.37 6.84 -11.11
C TYR A 48 -1.61 5.97 -10.11
N ILE A 49 -2.02 5.95 -8.84
CA ILE A 49 -1.43 5.07 -7.82
C ILE A 49 -1.75 3.59 -8.12
N ALA A 50 -3.00 3.30 -8.47
CA ALA A 50 -3.41 1.96 -8.86
C ALA A 50 -2.75 1.52 -10.17
N ASP A 51 -2.60 2.43 -11.14
CA ASP A 51 -1.88 2.15 -12.38
C ASP A 51 -0.39 1.92 -12.14
N PHE A 52 0.24 2.72 -11.27
CA PHE A 52 1.64 2.59 -10.89
C PHE A 52 1.91 1.23 -10.24
N PHE A 53 1.14 0.83 -9.25
CA PHE A 53 1.29 -0.49 -8.61
C PHE A 53 0.93 -1.66 -9.54
N GLN A 54 0.28 -1.43 -10.68
CA GLN A 54 0.04 -2.46 -11.71
C GLN A 54 1.05 -2.45 -12.86
N ASN A 55 2.08 -1.59 -12.83
CA ASN A 55 2.99 -1.34 -13.96
C ASN A 55 2.27 -0.85 -15.24
N LYS A 56 1.23 -0.03 -15.07
CA LYS A 56 0.36 0.50 -16.14
C LYS A 56 0.38 2.02 -16.23
N LEU A 57 1.30 2.68 -15.52
CA LEU A 57 1.36 4.14 -15.47
C LEU A 57 1.63 4.74 -16.86
N ASP A 58 0.70 5.54 -17.36
CA ASP A 58 0.84 6.24 -18.64
C ASP A 58 1.77 7.45 -18.48
N THR A 59 3.02 7.29 -18.89
CA THR A 59 4.07 8.32 -18.75
C THR A 59 3.79 9.60 -19.51
N SER A 60 2.91 9.57 -20.52
CA SER A 60 2.54 10.78 -21.27
C SER A 60 1.69 11.76 -20.45
N LYS A 61 1.16 11.35 -19.29
CA LYS A 61 0.25 12.16 -18.46
C LYS A 61 0.96 13.16 -17.57
N HIS A 62 2.18 12.87 -17.14
CA HIS A 62 2.94 13.76 -16.26
C HIS A 62 4.45 13.46 -16.35
N PRO A 63 5.34 14.48 -16.42
CA PRO A 63 6.78 14.26 -16.55
C PRO A 63 7.39 13.36 -15.47
N PHE A 64 6.95 13.51 -14.22
CA PHE A 64 7.40 12.68 -13.10
C PHE A 64 7.13 11.18 -13.31
N PHE A 65 6.12 10.82 -14.11
CA PHE A 65 5.79 9.41 -14.34
C PHE A 65 6.89 8.70 -15.13
N GLU A 66 7.60 9.39 -16.02
CA GLU A 66 8.76 8.82 -16.72
C GLU A 66 9.87 8.39 -15.75
N GLU A 67 10.01 9.06 -14.60
CA GLU A 67 11.06 8.75 -13.61
C GLU A 67 10.76 7.47 -12.82
N ILE A 68 9.49 7.09 -12.71
CA ILE A 68 9.05 5.98 -11.84
C ILE A 68 8.45 4.81 -12.61
N ALA A 69 8.11 4.94 -13.90
CA ALA A 69 7.33 3.94 -14.64
C ALA A 69 7.97 2.53 -14.67
N ASP A 70 9.30 2.46 -14.63
CA ASP A 70 10.06 1.21 -14.65
C ASP A 70 10.21 0.57 -13.26
N LEU A 71 9.79 1.25 -12.19
CA LEU A 71 9.83 0.70 -10.84
C LEU A 71 8.76 -0.38 -10.68
N GLN A 72 9.17 -1.52 -10.14
CA GLN A 72 8.26 -2.59 -9.76
C GLN A 72 8.05 -2.54 -8.25
N VAL A 73 6.99 -1.87 -7.83
CA VAL A 73 6.62 -1.69 -6.42
C VAL A 73 5.14 -1.89 -6.22
N SER A 74 4.75 -2.15 -4.98
CA SER A 74 3.36 -2.30 -4.56
C SER A 74 3.24 -2.11 -3.05
N SER A 75 2.06 -1.73 -2.58
CA SER A 75 1.66 -1.89 -1.19
C SER A 75 0.61 -2.99 -1.07
N HIS A 76 0.25 -3.38 0.17
CA HIS A 76 -0.90 -4.26 0.35
C HIS A 76 -2.18 -3.45 0.18
N LEU A 77 -2.25 -2.30 0.85
CA LEU A 77 -3.44 -1.45 0.92
C LEU A 77 -3.09 0.02 0.64
N PHE A 78 -4.09 0.75 0.18
CA PHE A 78 -4.07 2.18 -0.01
C PHE A 78 -5.36 2.79 0.54
N VAL A 79 -5.24 3.94 1.22
CA VAL A 79 -6.36 4.70 1.75
C VAL A 79 -6.36 6.10 1.12
N ASP A 80 -7.35 6.36 0.28
CA ASP A 80 -7.51 7.65 -0.39
C ASP A 80 -7.89 8.79 0.57
N ARG A 81 -7.91 10.03 0.11
CA ARG A 81 -8.31 11.19 0.95
C ARG A 81 -9.71 11.07 1.54
N GLU A 82 -10.60 10.31 0.92
CA GLU A 82 -11.98 10.09 1.36
C GLU A 82 -12.14 8.88 2.31
N GLY A 83 -11.04 8.18 2.63
CA GLY A 83 -11.03 7.00 3.51
C GLY A 83 -11.43 5.71 2.79
N GLN A 84 -11.50 5.69 1.47
CA GLN A 84 -11.77 4.47 0.70
C GLN A 84 -10.53 3.60 0.64
N LEU A 85 -10.73 2.28 0.72
CA LEU A 85 -9.65 1.31 0.68
C LEU A 85 -9.56 0.65 -0.69
N ILE A 86 -8.34 0.57 -1.19
CA ILE A 86 -7.98 -0.32 -2.29
C ILE A 86 -6.96 -1.32 -1.75
N GLN A 87 -7.12 -2.59 -2.10
CA GLN A 87 -6.15 -3.65 -1.81
C GLN A 87 -5.52 -4.14 -3.12
N PHE A 88 -4.20 -4.22 -3.15
CA PHE A 88 -3.43 -4.63 -4.33
C PHE A 88 -2.83 -6.03 -4.21
N VAL A 89 -2.49 -6.44 -2.99
CA VAL A 89 -1.81 -7.70 -2.69
C VAL A 89 -2.50 -8.39 -1.53
N ASP A 90 -2.72 -9.70 -1.65
CA ASP A 90 -3.29 -10.53 -0.57
C ASP A 90 -2.38 -10.45 0.67
N LEU A 91 -2.96 -10.36 1.87
CA LEU A 91 -2.22 -10.07 3.12
C LEU A 91 -1.16 -11.12 3.47
N ASN A 92 -1.31 -12.36 3.00
CA ASN A 92 -0.34 -13.44 3.18
C ASN A 92 0.83 -13.42 2.18
N LYS A 93 0.76 -12.56 1.15
CA LYS A 93 1.84 -12.38 0.18
C LYS A 93 2.74 -11.22 0.59
N LYS A 94 3.94 -11.19 0.01
CA LYS A 94 4.91 -10.12 0.17
C LYS A 94 4.70 -9.06 -0.91
N ALA A 95 4.12 -7.92 -0.54
CA ALA A 95 4.18 -6.70 -1.38
C ALA A 95 5.59 -6.09 -1.35
N TRP A 96 5.91 -5.23 -2.31
CA TRP A 96 7.24 -4.64 -2.50
C TRP A 96 7.22 -3.13 -2.18
N HIS A 97 7.15 -2.78 -0.88
CA HIS A 97 6.96 -1.37 -0.43
C HIS A 97 8.13 -0.82 0.40
N ALA A 98 8.82 -1.64 1.18
CA ALA A 98 9.80 -1.16 2.16
C ALA A 98 11.22 -0.95 1.61
N GLY A 99 11.51 -1.47 0.41
CA GLY A 99 12.88 -1.46 -0.15
C GLY A 99 13.90 -2.12 0.77
N ILE A 100 15.14 -1.61 0.77
CA ILE A 100 16.19 -2.03 1.71
C ILE A 100 15.90 -1.40 3.07
N SER A 101 15.53 -2.21 4.05
CA SER A 101 15.07 -1.74 5.36
C SER A 101 15.43 -2.69 6.50
N GLU A 102 15.38 -2.19 7.73
CA GLU A 102 15.63 -2.95 8.97
C GLU A 102 14.72 -2.44 10.11
N PHE A 103 14.10 -3.34 10.86
CA PHE A 103 13.31 -3.03 12.06
C PHE A 103 13.70 -3.98 13.19
N GLU A 104 14.04 -3.43 14.36
CA GLU A 104 14.49 -4.19 15.54
C GLU A 104 15.61 -5.22 15.26
N GLY A 105 16.51 -4.90 14.33
CA GLY A 105 17.62 -5.78 13.93
C GLY A 105 17.28 -6.79 12.83
N GLN A 106 16.01 -6.90 12.42
CA GLN A 106 15.56 -7.76 11.33
C GLN A 106 15.51 -6.98 10.02
N LYS A 107 16.27 -7.44 9.02
CA LYS A 107 16.35 -6.85 7.68
C LYS A 107 15.22 -7.35 6.78
N GLU A 108 15.07 -6.71 5.62
CA GLU A 108 14.08 -7.09 4.58
C GLU A 108 12.64 -7.00 5.10
N CYS A 109 12.21 -5.80 5.52
CA CYS A 109 10.92 -5.64 6.19
C CYS A 109 9.72 -6.12 5.37
N ASN A 110 9.81 -6.16 4.04
CA ASN A 110 8.77 -6.74 3.19
C ASN A 110 8.43 -8.20 3.58
N ASP A 111 9.40 -8.98 4.07
CA ASP A 111 9.20 -10.39 4.43
C ASP A 111 8.19 -10.57 5.57
N PHE A 112 8.15 -9.63 6.52
CA PHE A 112 7.35 -9.74 7.75
C PHE A 112 6.44 -8.53 8.00
N SER A 113 6.16 -7.72 6.98
CA SER A 113 5.29 -6.55 7.12
C SER A 113 4.14 -6.44 6.14
N ILE A 114 3.12 -5.71 6.56
CA ILE A 114 2.03 -5.19 5.74
C ILE A 114 2.27 -3.68 5.53
N GLY A 115 2.51 -3.29 4.29
CA GLY A 115 2.52 -1.88 3.86
C GLY A 115 1.13 -1.32 3.60
N ILE A 116 0.79 -0.21 4.26
CA ILE A 116 -0.40 0.61 3.97
C ILE A 116 0.06 1.99 3.51
N GLU A 117 -0.42 2.40 2.35
CA GLU A 117 -0.21 3.74 1.80
C GLU A 117 -1.38 4.66 2.16
N LEU A 118 -1.09 5.87 2.65
CA LEU A 118 -2.07 6.94 2.75
C LEU A 118 -1.87 7.93 1.62
N GLU A 119 -2.93 8.28 0.90
CA GLU A 119 -2.86 9.35 -0.09
C GLU A 119 -2.50 10.68 0.59
N GLY A 120 -1.35 11.24 0.24
CA GLY A 120 -0.85 12.41 0.96
C GLY A 120 0.57 12.81 0.61
N THR A 121 1.10 13.68 1.47
CA THR A 121 2.47 14.21 1.43
C THR A 121 3.01 14.31 2.85
N ASP A 122 4.31 14.53 2.99
CA ASP A 122 4.96 14.74 4.29
C ASP A 122 4.54 16.04 4.99
N THR A 123 4.00 17.01 4.23
CA THR A 123 3.75 18.36 4.72
C THR A 123 2.29 18.71 4.90
N GLU A 124 1.37 17.92 4.34
CA GLU A 124 -0.07 18.15 4.44
C GLU A 124 -0.72 17.22 5.47
N PRO A 125 -1.65 17.72 6.31
CA PRO A 125 -2.40 16.87 7.22
C PRO A 125 -3.20 15.80 6.46
N TYR A 126 -3.23 14.56 6.99
CA TYR A 126 -4.16 13.52 6.53
C TYR A 126 -5.59 13.84 6.95
N SER A 127 -6.58 13.33 6.21
CA SER A 127 -7.98 13.57 6.55
C SER A 127 -8.43 12.74 7.76
N ASP A 128 -9.43 13.23 8.49
CA ASP A 128 -10.05 12.47 9.58
C ASP A 128 -10.56 11.10 9.09
N LYS A 129 -11.03 11.04 7.84
CA LYS A 129 -11.52 9.80 7.22
C LYS A 129 -10.40 8.79 6.99
N GLN A 130 -9.20 9.25 6.61
CA GLN A 130 -8.01 8.40 6.50
C GLN A 130 -7.63 7.83 7.87
N TYR A 131 -7.58 8.66 8.91
CA TYR A 131 -7.29 8.20 10.27
C TYR A 131 -8.31 7.17 10.77
N LEU A 132 -9.61 7.44 10.61
CA LEU A 132 -10.67 6.52 11.03
C LEU A 132 -10.59 5.17 10.31
N SER A 133 -10.27 5.20 9.02
CA SER A 133 -10.11 4.01 8.19
C SER A 133 -8.85 3.24 8.60
N LEU A 134 -7.72 3.92 8.77
CA LEU A 134 -6.47 3.32 9.21
C LEU A 134 -6.62 2.67 10.60
N ILE A 135 -7.24 3.36 11.57
CA ILE A 135 -7.48 2.80 12.91
C ILE A 135 -8.33 1.53 12.82
N SER A 136 -9.43 1.58 12.05
CA SER A 136 -10.33 0.44 11.90
C SER A 136 -9.64 -0.75 11.21
N LEU A 137 -8.80 -0.46 10.22
CA LEU A 137 -8.04 -1.47 9.46
C LEU A 137 -6.96 -2.11 10.33
N THR A 138 -6.17 -1.30 11.04
CA THR A 138 -5.14 -1.78 11.95
C THR A 138 -5.73 -2.66 13.04
N ASN A 139 -6.87 -2.29 13.64
CA ASN A 139 -7.55 -3.15 14.61
C ASN A 139 -7.94 -4.50 13.99
N CYS A 140 -8.49 -4.50 12.78
CA CYS A 140 -8.87 -5.73 12.06
C CYS A 140 -7.66 -6.62 11.74
N LEU A 141 -6.48 -6.03 11.49
CA LEU A 141 -5.25 -6.79 11.23
C LEU A 141 -4.62 -7.38 12.50
N MET A 142 -5.00 -6.90 13.67
CA MET A 142 -4.50 -7.36 14.98
C MET A 142 -5.37 -8.45 15.61
N GLU A 143 -6.54 -8.74 15.03
CA GLU A 143 -7.45 -9.81 15.46
C GLU A 143 -7.04 -11.18 14.89
#